data_AF-A0A5D5ANE9-F1
#
_entry.id   AF-A0A5D5ANE9-F1
#
_cell.length_a   1.000
_cell.length_b   1.000
_cell.length_c   1.000
_cell.angle_alpha   90.00
_cell.angle_beta   90.00
_cell.angle_gamma   90.00
#
_symmetry.space_group_name_H-M   'P 1'
#
loop_
_entity.id
_entity.type
_entity.pdbx_description
1 polymer ?
#
loop_
_entity_poly.entity_id
_entity_poly.type
_entity_poly.pdbx_seq_one_letter_code
_entity_poly.pdbx_strand_id
1 'polypeptide(L)' 'MPHDQDIEGDTSDISSEYECLQCGRIVRAETNPGECKECGSGDFQNRAKSVE' A
#
# COMPACT_ATOMS: atom_id res chain seq x y z
N MET A 1 13.36 -10.74 -34.75
CA MET A 1 12.57 -11.64 -33.88
C MET A 1 12.12 -10.81 -32.68
N PRO A 2 10.86 -10.95 -32.24
CA PRO A 2 10.14 -9.93 -31.47
C PRO A 2 10.72 -9.74 -30.07
N HIS A 3 10.71 -8.49 -29.61
CA HIS A 3 11.05 -8.14 -28.24
C HIS A 3 9.89 -8.60 -27.33
N ASP A 4 10.21 -9.57 -26.48
CA ASP A 4 9.47 -10.04 -25.32
C ASP A 4 9.09 -8.81 -24.47
N GLN A 5 7.86 -8.34 -24.63
CA GLN A 5 7.30 -7.25 -23.86
C GLN A 5 6.39 -7.86 -22.81
N ASP A 6 6.97 -8.70 -21.97
CA ASP A 6 6.29 -9.34 -20.85
C ASP A 6 6.61 -8.53 -19.59
N ILE A 7 6.07 -7.31 -19.54
CA ILE A 7 5.64 -6.75 -18.28
C ILE A 7 4.13 -6.68 -18.38
N GLU A 8 3.50 -7.86 -18.35
CA GLU A 8 2.09 -7.96 -17.98
C GLU A 8 1.98 -7.29 -16.62
N GLY A 9 1.40 -6.10 -16.62
CA GLY A 9 1.25 -5.28 -15.43
C GLY A 9 0.49 -6.09 -14.38
N ASP A 10 1.23 -6.52 -13.36
CA ASP A 10 0.71 -7.05 -12.11
C ASP A 10 -0.10 -5.94 -11.43
N THR A 11 -1.30 -5.71 -11.96
CA THR A 11 -2.36 -4.87 -11.39
C THR A 11 -3.40 -5.76 -10.71
N SER A 12 -3.10 -7.06 -10.58
CA SER A 12 -4.01 -8.11 -10.12
C SER A 12 -4.35 -8.02 -8.62
N ASP A 13 -3.69 -7.14 -7.88
CA ASP A 13 -4.05 -6.80 -6.51
C ASP A 13 -3.84 -5.28 -6.31
N ILE A 14 -4.80 -4.46 -6.75
CA ILE A 14 -4.81 -3.00 -6.53
C ILE A 14 -4.90 -2.61 -5.04
N SER A 15 -4.73 -3.56 -4.12
CA SER A 15 -4.59 -3.28 -2.70
C SER A 15 -3.13 -2.93 -2.38
N SER A 16 -2.94 -1.78 -1.74
CA SER A 16 -1.65 -1.38 -1.21
C SER A 16 -1.56 -1.72 0.26
N GLU A 17 -0.33 -1.98 0.72
CA GLU A 17 -0.06 -2.11 2.15
C GLU A 17 0.11 -0.73 2.76
N TYR A 18 -0.65 -0.48 3.83
CA TYR A 18 -0.65 0.75 4.59
C TYR A 18 -0.13 0.48 6.00
N GLU A 19 0.86 1.26 6.43
CA GLU A 19 1.43 1.20 7.78
C GLU A 19 1.01 2.42 8.61
N CYS A 20 0.53 2.18 9.83
CA CYS A 20 0.27 3.22 10.80
C CYS A 20 1.57 3.75 11.38
N LEU A 21 1.85 5.04 11.20
CA LEU A 21 3.07 5.68 11.68
C LEU A 21 3.13 5.86 13.21
N GLN A 22 2.05 5.56 13.94
CA GLN A 22 2.01 5.71 15.39
C GLN A 22 2.23 4.39 16.14
N CYS A 23 1.60 3.30 15.68
CA CYS A 23 1.67 2.01 16.37
C CYS A 23 2.27 0.87 15.54
N GLY A 24 2.60 1.11 14.26
CA GLY A 24 3.19 0.09 13.37
C GLY A 24 2.20 -0.95 12.85
N ARG A 25 0.89 -0.73 12.97
CA ARG A 25 -0.11 -1.63 12.37
C ARG A 25 -0.04 -1.58 10.84
N ILE A 26 -0.06 -2.75 10.21
CA ILE A 26 -0.12 -2.88 8.76
C ILE A 26 -1.51 -3.38 8.35
N VAL A 27 -2.11 -2.75 7.35
CA VAL A 27 -3.38 -3.16 6.73
C VAL A 27 -3.26 -3.15 5.22
N ARG A 28 -3.99 -4.02 4.52
CA ARG A 28 -4.13 -3.99 3.06
C ARG A 28 -5.43 -3.30 2.69
N ALA A 29 -5.34 -2.27 1.87
CA ALA A 29 -6.48 -1.52 1.38
C ALA A 29 -6.22 -1.01 -0.03
N GLU A 30 -7.26 -0.93 -0.86
CA GLU A 30 -7.15 -0.35 -2.21
C GLU A 30 -6.98 1.18 -2.16
N THR A 31 -7.47 1.80 -1.09
CA THR A 31 -7.42 3.25 -0.86
C THR A 31 -7.00 3.54 0.58
N ASN A 32 -6.56 4.78 0.85
CA ASN A 32 -6.12 5.17 2.19
C ASN A 32 -7.19 4.84 3.26
N PRO A 33 -6.90 3.94 4.22
CA PRO A 33 -7.86 3.48 5.23
C PRO A 33 -8.22 4.56 6.27
N GLY A 34 -7.55 5.71 6.25
CA GLY A 34 -7.83 6.84 7.13
C GLY A 34 -7.19 6.68 8.50
N GLU A 35 -7.99 6.76 9.56
CA GLU A 35 -7.52 6.74 10.94
C GLU A 35 -7.33 5.30 11.47
N CYS A 36 -6.20 5.06 12.13
CA CYS A 36 -5.89 3.80 12.78
C CYS A 36 -6.72 3.58 14.05
N LYS A 37 -7.62 2.58 14.01
CA LYS A 37 -8.47 2.18 15.13
C LYS A 37 -7.74 1.44 16.27
N GLU A 38 -6.50 0.98 16.09
CA GLU A 38 -5.76 0.36 17.22
C GLU A 38 -5.24 1.40 18.20
N CYS A 39 -4.64 2.48 17.68
CA CYS A 39 -4.06 3.52 18.50
C CYS A 39 -4.97 4.75 18.65
N GLY A 40 -6.05 4.83 17.86
CA GLY A 40 -7.07 5.87 17.93
C GLY A 40 -6.65 7.23 17.37
N SER A 41 -5.40 7.40 16.93
CA SER A 41 -4.88 8.69 16.43
C SER A 41 -3.71 8.51 15.45
N GLY A 42 -3.67 7.39 14.74
CA GLY A 42 -2.58 7.09 13.81
C GLY A 42 -2.97 7.24 12.36
N ASP A 43 -2.12 7.89 11.57
CA ASP A 43 -2.26 7.99 10.12
C ASP A 43 -1.61 6.80 9.43
N PHE A 44 -2.31 6.26 8.44
CA PHE A 44 -1.80 5.21 7.58
C PHE A 44 -1.00 5.80 6.40
N GLN A 45 0.17 5.24 6.13
CA GLN A 45 1.00 5.55 4.97
C GLN A 45 1.16 4.34 4.07
N ASN A 46 1.00 4.57 2.77
CA ASN A 46 1.14 3.55 1.75
C ASN A 46 2.62 3.17 1.60
N ARG A 47 2.97 1.91 1.91
CA ARG A 47 4.33 1.36 1.77
C ARG A 47 4.75 1.11 0.32
N ALA A 48 3.80 0.91 -0.58
CA ALA A 48 4.06 0.73 -2.01
C ALA A 48 4.39 2.07 -2.71
N LYS A 49 4.03 3.21 -2.11
CA LYS A 49 4.58 4.52 -2.47
C LYS A 49 5.80 4.82 -1.60
N SER A 50 6.94 4.28 -2.00
CA SER A 50 8.24 4.68 -1.46
C SER A 50 8.42 6.19 -1.63
N VAL A 51 8.63 6.92 -0.54
CA VAL A 51 9.14 8.30 -0.60
C VAL A 51 10.65 8.22 -0.89
N GLU A 52 11.06 8.71 -2.06
CA GLU A 52 12.46 8.90 -2.44
C GLU A 52 13.04 10.18 -1.82
#